data_AF-A0A2W4M3J5-F1
#
_entry.id   AF-A0A2W4M3J5-F1
#
_cell.length_a   1.000
_cell.length_b   1.000
_cell.length_c   1.000
_cell.angle_alpha   90.00
_cell.angle_beta   90.00
_cell.angle_gamma   90.00
#
_symmetry.space_group_name_H-M   'P 1'
#
loop_
_entity.id
_entity.type
_entity.pdbx_description
1 polymer ?
#
loop_
_entity_poly.entity_id
_entity_poly.type
_entity_poly.pdbx_seq_one_letter_code
_entity_poly.pdbx_strand_id
1 'polypeptide(L)'
;MSDESIRHGRELVEEVAEPKLKRPPLYQVILLNDDYTPMEFVVDVLERIFGMDRTTATRVMLEVHTRGKGVCGVYTYEIAETKVAQVTTYARQHQHPLLCTMEET
;
A
#
# COMPACT_ATOMS: atom_id res chain seq x y z
N MET A 1 31.11 21.90 -66.97
CA MET A 1 30.70 22.70 -65.80
C MET A 1 29.69 21.87 -65.06
N SER A 2 30.04 21.54 -63.82
CA SER A 2 29.44 20.56 -62.92
C SER A 2 28.11 21.06 -62.36
N ASP A 3 27.04 20.31 -62.58
CA ASP A 3 25.75 20.52 -61.91
C ASP A 3 25.59 19.40 -60.87
N GLU A 4 26.10 19.65 -59.67
CA GLU A 4 26.07 18.74 -58.54
C GLU A 4 24.72 18.92 -57.83
N SER A 5 23.77 18.05 -58.15
CA SER A 5 22.45 18.04 -57.54
C SER A 5 22.56 17.71 -56.05
N ILE A 6 22.48 18.74 -55.21
CA ILE A 6 22.45 18.62 -53.74
C ILE A 6 21.22 17.79 -53.32
N ARG A 7 21.48 16.53 -52.97
CA ARG A 7 20.52 15.67 -52.26
C ARG A 7 20.27 16.28 -50.88
N HIS A 8 19.13 16.95 -50.72
CA HIS A 8 18.64 17.37 -49.43
C HIS A 8 18.41 16.11 -48.57
N GLY A 9 19.29 15.90 -47.60
CA GLY A 9 19.13 14.89 -46.56
C GLY A 9 17.85 15.17 -45.80
N ARG A 10 16.89 14.24 -45.88
CA ARG A 10 15.75 14.19 -44.96
C ARG A 10 16.29 13.84 -43.58
N GLU A 11 16.41 14.85 -42.72
CA GLU A 11 16.60 14.65 -41.30
C GLU A 11 15.32 14.03 -40.74
N LEU A 12 15.39 12.74 -40.40
CA LEU A 12 14.31 12.02 -39.74
C LEU A 12 14.37 12.42 -38.26
N VAL A 13 13.47 13.31 -37.86
CA VAL A 13 13.25 13.60 -36.44
C VAL A 13 12.48 12.42 -35.88
N GLU A 14 13.15 11.54 -35.13
CA GLU A 14 12.45 10.55 -34.31
C GLU A 14 11.67 11.28 -33.23
N GLU A 15 10.35 11.14 -33.28
CA GLU A 15 9.45 11.63 -32.25
C GLU A 15 9.78 10.89 -30.95
N VAL A 16 10.38 11.59 -29.98
CA VAL A 16 10.69 11.03 -28.66
C VAL A 16 9.36 10.68 -27.99
N ALA A 17 9.02 9.40 -27.99
CA ALA A 17 7.81 8.91 -27.34
C ALA A 17 7.84 9.32 -25.85
N GLU A 18 6.78 10.00 -25.40
CA GLU A 18 6.66 10.37 -23.99
C GLU A 18 6.77 9.10 -23.12
N PRO A 19 7.66 9.09 -22.10
CA PRO A 19 7.81 7.93 -21.25
C PRO A 19 6.48 7.63 -20.57
N LYS A 20 5.90 6.46 -20.85
CA LYS A 20 4.68 5.98 -20.19
C LYS A 20 4.97 5.79 -18.71
N LEU A 21 4.58 6.76 -17.89
CA LEU A 21 4.64 6.66 -16.43
C LEU A 21 3.71 5.51 -15.98
N LYS A 22 4.29 4.39 -15.55
CA LYS A 22 3.53 3.32 -14.91
C LYS A 22 3.06 3.82 -13.54
N ARG A 23 1.77 3.65 -13.25
CA ARG A 23 1.24 3.94 -11.91
C ARG A 23 1.88 2.99 -10.90
N PRO A 24 2.26 3.46 -9.70
CA PRO A 24 2.80 2.58 -8.67
C PRO A 24 1.80 1.46 -8.32
N PRO A 25 2.28 0.23 -8.06
CA PRO A 25 1.43 -0.84 -7.56
C PRO A 25 0.82 -0.46 -6.20
N LEU A 26 -0.39 -0.95 -5.96
CA LEU A 26 -1.12 -0.76 -4.72
C LEU A 26 -1.02 -2.02 -3.86
N TYR A 27 -1.03 -1.82 -2.54
CA TYR A 27 -0.89 -2.85 -1.54
C TYR A 27 -2.00 -2.73 -0.50
N GLN A 28 -2.63 -3.84 -0.18
CA GLN A 28 -3.54 -3.97 0.96
C GLN A 28 -2.72 -4.17 2.23
N VAL A 29 -2.99 -3.40 3.27
CA VAL A 29 -2.49 -3.65 4.64
C VAL A 29 -3.52 -4.49 5.38
N ILE A 30 -3.08 -5.59 5.98
CA ILE A 30 -3.95 -6.65 6.50
C ILE A 30 -3.54 -6.95 7.94
N LEU A 31 -4.53 -7.00 8.84
CA LEU A 31 -4.38 -7.57 10.18
C LEU A 31 -4.78 -9.05 10.17
N LEU A 32 -4.03 -9.87 10.91
CA LEU A 32 -4.29 -11.30 11.07
C LEU A 32 -4.77 -11.58 12.49
N ASN A 33 -5.73 -12.50 12.60
CA ASN A 33 -6.29 -12.90 13.89
C ASN A 33 -5.29 -13.72 14.72
N ASP A 34 -5.39 -13.56 16.03
CA ASP A 34 -4.71 -14.37 17.05
C ASP A 34 -5.58 -14.46 18.31
N ASP A 35 -5.26 -15.39 19.21
CA ASP A 35 -6.09 -15.67 20.40
C ASP A 35 -5.73 -14.83 21.64
N TYR A 36 -4.74 -13.92 21.55
CA TYR A 36 -4.16 -13.23 22.71
C TYR A 36 -4.30 -11.71 22.66
N THR A 37 -4.43 -11.11 21.48
CA THR A 37 -4.60 -9.67 21.32
C THR A 37 -6.05 -9.27 21.69
N PRO A 38 -6.25 -8.37 22.66
CA PRO A 38 -7.59 -7.90 23.03
C PRO A 38 -8.31 -7.20 21.88
N MET A 39 -9.63 -7.45 21.73
CA MET A 39 -10.44 -6.78 20.69
C MET A 39 -10.33 -5.26 20.75
N GLU A 40 -10.36 -4.69 21.95
CA GLU A 40 -10.22 -3.25 22.17
C GLU A 40 -8.86 -2.70 21.70
N PHE A 41 -7.80 -3.48 21.81
CA PHE A 41 -6.48 -3.10 21.30
C PHE A 41 -6.48 -3.05 19.77
N VAL A 42 -7.14 -4.01 19.11
CA VAL A 42 -7.28 -4.00 17.64
C VAL A 42 -8.07 -2.78 17.17
N VAL A 43 -9.13 -2.40 17.88
CA VAL A 43 -9.89 -1.19 17.55
C VAL A 43 -9.03 0.07 17.72
N ASP A 44 -8.27 0.18 18.82
CA ASP A 44 -7.35 1.31 19.05
C ASP A 44 -6.26 1.43 17.98
N VAL A 45 -5.71 0.29 17.50
CA VAL A 45 -4.78 0.24 16.36
C VAL A 45 -5.42 0.84 15.09
N LEU A 46 -6.65 0.41 14.78
CA LEU A 46 -7.39 0.86 13.59
C LEU A 46 -7.72 2.36 13.67
N GLU A 47 -8.07 2.87 14.84
CA GLU A 47 -8.33 4.30 15.06
C GLU A 47 -7.04 5.12 14.92
N ARG A 48 -5.96 4.73 15.61
CA ARG A 48 -4.71 5.53 15.68
C ARG A 48 -3.89 5.52 14.40
N ILE A 49 -3.74 4.35 13.78
CA ILE A 49 -2.79 4.16 12.66
C ILE A 49 -3.50 4.31 11.32
N PHE A 50 -4.75 3.87 11.22
CA PHE A 50 -5.52 3.92 9.98
C PHE A 50 -6.51 5.08 9.94
N GLY A 51 -6.69 5.81 11.04
CA GLY A 51 -7.58 6.97 11.10
C GLY A 51 -9.04 6.60 10.94
N MET A 52 -9.41 5.35 11.24
CA MET A 52 -10.79 4.90 11.18
C MET A 52 -11.59 5.53 12.31
N ASP A 53 -12.86 5.85 12.04
CA ASP A 53 -13.81 6.09 13.13
C ASP A 53 -14.08 4.78 13.88
N ARG A 54 -14.53 4.90 15.14
CA ARG A 54 -14.80 3.77 16.03
C ARG A 54 -15.71 2.70 15.43
N THR A 55 -16.74 3.10 14.68
CA THR A 55 -17.72 2.16 14.13
C THR A 55 -17.11 1.36 12.98
N THR A 56 -16.36 2.02 12.10
CA THR A 56 -15.61 1.34 11.03
C THR A 56 -14.52 0.43 11.61
N ALA A 57 -13.77 0.91 12.60
CA ALA A 57 -12.73 0.12 13.27
C ALA A 57 -13.29 -1.13 13.95
N THR A 58 -14.43 -1.02 14.64
CA THR A 58 -15.11 -2.17 15.26
C THR A 58 -15.54 -3.20 14.22
N ARG A 59 -16.06 -2.76 13.08
CA ARG A 59 -16.44 -3.67 11.98
C ARG A 59 -15.24 -4.42 11.41
N VAL A 60 -14.12 -3.73 11.16
CA VAL A 60 -12.89 -4.35 10.66
C VAL A 60 -12.30 -5.30 11.71
N MET A 61 -12.30 -4.92 12.98
CA MET A 61 -11.88 -5.82 14.07
C MET A 61 -12.71 -7.11 14.10
N LEU A 62 -14.03 -7.01 14.00
CA LEU A 62 -14.91 -8.18 13.94
C LEU A 62 -14.63 -9.04 12.70
N GLU A 63 -14.28 -8.43 11.57
CA GLU A 63 -13.86 -9.17 10.38
C GLU A 63 -12.57 -9.95 10.62
N VAL A 64 -11.55 -9.32 11.21
CA VAL A 64 -10.30 -10.00 11.60
C VAL A 64 -10.63 -11.19 12.49
N HIS A 65 -11.41 -10.98 13.55
CA HIS A 65 -11.76 -12.01 14.52
C HIS A 65 -12.53 -13.19 13.90
N THR A 66 -13.52 -12.91 13.05
CA THR A 66 -14.43 -13.94 12.52
C THR A 66 -13.92 -14.62 11.26
N ARG A 67 -13.08 -13.95 10.46
CA ARG A 67 -12.58 -14.46 9.17
C ARG A 67 -11.09 -14.79 9.18
N GLY A 68 -10.40 -14.54 10.30
CA GLY A 68 -8.97 -14.77 10.45
C GLY A 68 -8.08 -13.65 9.90
N LYS A 69 -8.63 -12.72 9.10
CA LYS A 69 -7.94 -11.54 8.58
C LYS A 69 -8.90 -10.41 8.20
N GLY A 70 -8.40 -9.19 8.16
CA GLY A 70 -9.17 -8.01 7.76
C GLY A 70 -8.31 -6.95 7.09
N VAL A 71 -8.84 -6.32 6.04
CA VAL A 71 -8.15 -5.26 5.29
C VAL A 71 -8.33 -3.93 6.01
N CYS A 72 -7.22 -3.29 6.34
CA CYS A 72 -7.19 -2.02 7.06
C CYS A 72 -7.10 -0.81 6.12
N GLY A 73 -6.61 -1.01 4.90
CA GLY A 73 -6.55 0.03 3.87
C GLY A 73 -5.70 -0.38 2.67
N VAL A 74 -5.76 0.41 1.61
CA VAL A 74 -5.00 0.22 0.37
C VAL A 74 -4.11 1.43 0.14
N TYR A 75 -2.82 1.20 -0.09
CA TYR A 75 -1.81 2.25 -0.17
C TYR A 75 -0.73 1.93 -1.22
N THR A 76 0.13 2.88 -1.54
CA THR A 76 1.39 2.58 -2.24
C THR A 76 2.32 1.78 -1.33
N TYR A 77 3.29 1.07 -1.92
CA TYR A 77 4.25 0.22 -1.18
C TYR A 77 4.85 0.91 0.06
N GLU A 78 5.45 2.10 -0.10
CA GLU A 78 6.14 2.80 1.00
C GLU A 78 5.20 3.16 2.16
N ILE A 79 3.96 3.56 1.84
CA ILE A 79 2.95 3.89 2.86
C ILE A 79 2.46 2.61 3.54
N ALA A 80 2.24 1.53 2.79
CA ALA A 80 1.84 0.24 3.33
C ALA A 80 2.92 -0.32 4.27
N GLU A 81 4.19 -0.30 3.85
CA GLU A 81 5.35 -0.74 4.64
C GLU A 81 5.46 0.07 5.94
N THR A 82 5.32 1.39 5.85
CA THR A 82 5.32 2.27 7.03
C THR A 82 4.19 1.92 8.01
N LYS A 83 2.97 1.68 7.52
CA LYS A 83 1.84 1.31 8.38
C LYS A 83 2.03 -0.05 9.02
N VAL A 84 2.55 -1.04 8.29
CA VAL A 84 2.89 -2.36 8.84
C VAL A 84 3.92 -2.22 9.98
N ALA A 85 4.97 -1.42 9.78
CA ALA A 85 5.98 -1.15 10.79
C ALA A 85 5.42 -0.44 12.03
N GLN A 86 4.52 0.54 11.83
CA GLN A 86 3.82 1.24 12.92
C GLN A 86 2.98 0.28 13.77
N VAL A 87 2.15 -0.55 13.15
CA VAL A 87 1.32 -1.54 13.86
C VAL A 87 2.19 -2.52 14.63
N THR A 88 3.21 -3.07 13.98
CA THR A 88 4.13 -4.06 14.57
C THR A 88 4.84 -3.48 15.81
N THR A 89 5.30 -2.24 15.71
CA THR A 89 5.98 -1.55 16.82
C THR A 89 5.01 -1.31 17.97
N TYR A 90 3.80 -0.83 17.67
CA TYR A 90 2.78 -0.53 18.68
C TYR A 90 2.31 -1.81 19.42
N ALA A 91 2.08 -2.90 18.68
CA ALA A 91 1.74 -4.20 19.25
C ALA A 91 2.83 -4.72 20.19
N ARG A 92 4.10 -4.65 19.77
CA ARG A 92 5.25 -5.05 20.60
C ARG A 92 5.36 -4.23 21.88
N GLN A 93 5.18 -2.91 21.80
CA GLN A 93 5.21 -2.02 22.98
C GLN A 93 4.13 -2.38 24.01
N HIS A 94 2.98 -2.88 23.55
CA HIS A 94 1.87 -3.32 24.39
C HIS A 94 1.87 -4.83 24.67
N GLN A 95 2.93 -5.55 24.27
CA GLN A 95 3.11 -6.98 24.51
C GLN A 95 2.00 -7.86 23.89
N HIS A 96 1.48 -7.45 22.73
CA HIS A 96 0.50 -8.23 21.96
C HIS A 96 1.15 -8.88 20.74
N PRO A 97 0.79 -10.13 20.39
CA PRO A 97 1.34 -10.83 19.23
C PRO A 97 0.67 -10.44 17.89
N LEU A 98 -0.17 -9.39 17.88
CA LEU A 98 -0.89 -8.90 16.71
C LEU A 98 0.01 -8.78 15.48
N LEU A 99 -0.35 -9.52 14.43
CA LEU A 99 0.40 -9.55 13.18
C LEU A 99 -0.26 -8.65 12.12
N CYS A 100 0.56 -7.84 11.48
CA CYS A 100 0.20 -6.96 10.37
C CYS A 100 1.09 -7.26 9.17
N THR A 101 0.52 -7.35 7.97
CA THR A 101 1.24 -7.62 6.73
C THR A 101 0.69 -6.78 5.58
N MET A 102 1.34 -6.83 4.41
CA MET A 102 0.83 -6.24 3.18
C MET A 102 0.92 -7.19 1.97
N GLU A 103 -0.05 -7.10 1.08
CA GLU A 103 -0.16 -7.92 -0.15
C GLU A 103 -0.45 -7.01 -1.36
N GLU A 104 0.21 -7.24 -2.49
CA GLU A 104 -0.06 -6.51 -3.75
C GLU A 104 -1.46 -6.82 -4.27
N THR A 105 -2.19 -5.80 -4.75
CA THR A 105 -3.56 -5.92 -5.27
C THR A 105 -3.63 -6.31 -6.74
#